data_AF-X1H4C7-F1
#
_entry.id   AF-X1H4C7-F1
#
_cell.length_a   1.000
_cell.length_b   1.000
_cell.length_c   1.000
_cell.angle_alpha   90.00
_cell.angle_beta   90.00
_cell.angle_gamma   90.00
#
_symmetry.space_group_name_H-M   'P 1'
#
loop_
_entity.id
_entity.type
_entity.pdbx_description
1 polymer ?
#
loop_
_entity_poly.entity_id
_entity_poly.type
_entity_poly.pdbx_seq_one_letter_code
_entity_poly.pdbx_strand_id
1 'polypeptide(L)' 'ALRWFKEGRMDRLTDYCKHDVKVVKELYEYGKENGYLLFEDRNKRTLRIPVSWK' A
#
# COMPACT_ATOMS: atom_id res chain seq x y z
N ALA A 1 12.90 4.53 5.23
CA ALA A 1 13.02 3.69 6.43
C ALA A 1 14.48 3.46 6.90
N LEU A 2 15.29 2.66 6.20
CA LEU A 2 16.62 2.21 6.70
C LEU A 2 17.59 3.34 7.09
N ARG A 3 17.59 4.44 6.34
CA ARG A 3 18.40 5.62 6.68
C ARG A 3 17.99 6.22 8.04
N TRP A 4 16.70 6.42 8.29
CA TRP A 4 16.20 6.96 9.55
C TRP A 4 16.47 6.03 10.73
N PHE A 5 16.38 4.72 10.51
CA PHE A 5 16.78 3.73 11.51
C PHE A 5 18.26 3.88 11.90
N LYS A 6 19.16 3.95 10.90
CA LYS A 6 20.61 4.17 11.15
C LYS A 6 20.90 5.53 11.81
N GLU A 7 20.10 6.55 11.52
CA GLU A 7 20.20 7.90 12.11
C GLU A 7 19.50 8.02 13.48
N GLY A 8 18.88 6.95 14.02
CA GLY A 8 18.15 6.98 15.29
C GLY A 8 16.84 7.79 15.26
N ARG A 9 16.33 8.12 14.08
CA ARG A 9 15.15 8.99 13.88
C ARG A 9 13.86 8.16 13.92
N MET A 10 13.55 7.67 15.12
CA MET A 10 12.48 6.69 15.33
C MET A 10 11.09 7.24 15.04
N ASP A 11 10.78 8.49 15.39
CA ASP A 11 9.45 9.07 15.12
C ASP A 11 9.10 9.06 13.62
N ARG A 12 10.04 9.52 12.78
CA ARG A 12 9.86 9.52 11.32
C ARG A 12 9.75 8.11 10.75
N LEU A 13 10.48 7.16 11.34
CA LEU A 13 10.39 5.76 10.94
C LEU A 13 9.02 5.19 11.29
N THR A 14 8.52 5.46 12.49
CA THR A 14 7.21 5.01 12.96
C THR A 14 6.09 5.60 12.11
N ASP A 15 6.12 6.90 11.81
CA ASP A 15 5.10 7.55 10.98
C ASP A 15 5.08 6.97 9.56
N TYR A 16 6.25 6.76 8.97
CA TYR A 16 6.39 6.11 7.67
C TYR A 16 5.80 4.69 7.68
N CYS A 17 6.17 3.86 8.66
CA CYS A 17 5.67 2.49 8.76
C CYS A 17 4.16 2.43 8.99
N LYS A 18 3.60 3.34 9.80
CA LYS A 18 2.14 3.44 9.99
C LYS A 18 1.42 3.82 8.70
N HIS A 19 2.00 4.73 7.91
CA HIS A 19 1.44 5.11 6.62
C HIS A 19 1.42 3.92 5.64
N ASP A 20 2.52 3.17 5.53
CA ASP A 20 2.58 1.97 4.68
C ASP A 20 1.47 0.96 5.04
N VAL A 21 1.27 0.67 6.34
CA VAL A 21 0.20 -0.23 6.79
C VAL A 21 -1.19 0.33 6.48
N LYS A 22 -1.40 1.64 6.64
CA LYS A 22 -2.67 2.30 6.31
C LYS A 22 -3.00 2.13 4.83
N VAL A 23 -2.06 2.39 3.93
CA VAL A 23 -2.25 2.25 2.48
C VAL A 23 -2.60 0.82 2.10
N VAL A 24 -1.86 -0.17 2.61
CA VAL A 24 -2.14 -1.59 2.31
C VAL A 24 -3.48 -2.04 2.87
N LYS A 25 -3.87 -1.54 4.06
CA LYS A 25 -5.19 -1.81 4.65
C LYS A 25 -6.32 -1.25 3.77
N GLU A 26 -6.21 -0.02 3.30
CA GLU A 26 -7.20 0.60 2.40
C GLU A 26 -7.32 -0.17 1.08
N LEU A 27 -6.20 -0.59 0.48
CA LEU A 27 -6.21 -1.45 -0.70
C LEU A 27 -6.87 -2.80 -0.43
N TYR A 28 -6.55 -3.43 0.71
CA TYR A 28 -7.16 -4.69 1.11
C TYR A 28 -8.67 -4.58 1.30
N GLU A 29 -9.13 -3.55 2.02
CA GLU A 29 -10.56 -3.29 2.24
C GLU A 29 -11.29 -3.07 0.91
N TYR A 30 -10.73 -2.24 0.03
CA TYR A 30 -11.27 -2.04 -1.31
C TYR A 30 -11.35 -3.34 -2.11
N GLY A 31 -10.26 -4.11 -2.17
CA GLY A 31 -10.21 -5.36 -2.94
C GLY A 31 -11.15 -6.43 -2.37
N LYS A 32 -11.31 -6.50 -1.05
CA LYS A 32 -12.26 -7.38 -0.38
C LYS A 32 -13.71 -7.02 -0.70
N GLU A 33 -14.06 -5.73 -0.70
CA GLU A 33 -15.42 -5.26 -1.01
C GLU A 33 -15.76 -5.40 -2.49
N ASN A 34 -14.80 -5.11 -3.38
CA ASN A 34 -15.05 -4.99 -4.82
C ASN A 34 -14.65 -6.23 -5.64
N GLY A 35 -13.84 -7.13 -5.08
CA GLY A 35 -13.33 -8.32 -5.75
C GLY A 35 -12.21 -8.06 -6.78
N TYR A 36 -11.66 -6.84 -6.81
CA TYR A 36 -10.54 -6.49 -7.68
C TYR A 36 -9.74 -5.28 -7.18
N LEU A 37 -8.52 -5.12 -7.69
CA LEU A 37 -7.73 -3.90 -7.63
C LEU A 37 -7.56 -3.27 -9.02
N LEU A 38 -7.23 -1.98 -9.05
CA LEU A 38 -6.86 -1.26 -10.25
C LEU A 38 -5.38 -0.88 -10.20
N PHE A 39 -4.69 -0.94 -11.34
CA PHE A 39 -3.34 -0.41 -11.48
C PHE A 39 -3.13 0.19 -12.86
N GLU A 40 -2.16 1.09 -12.98
CA GLU A 40 -1.78 1.69 -14.25
C GLU A 40 -0.56 0.94 -14.83
N ASP A 41 -0.66 0.50 -16.08
CA ASP A 41 0.47 -0.10 -16.80
C ASP A 41 1.45 0.96 -17.31
N ARG A 42 2.58 0.53 -17.90
CA ARG A 42 3.58 1.44 -18.47
C ARG A 42 3.04 2.32 -19.61
N ASN A 43 1.91 1.96 -20.20
CA ASN A 43 1.24 2.67 -21.28
C ASN A 43 0.07 3.54 -20.77
N LYS A 44 -0.01 3.78 -19.45
CA LYS A 44 -1.07 4.55 -18.80
C LYS A 44 -2.48 3.97 -18.94
N ARG A 45 -2.57 2.66 -19.15
CA ARG A 45 -3.86 1.96 -19.19
C ARG A 45 -4.22 1.51 -17.79
N THR A 46 -5.44 1.81 -17.36
CA THR A 46 -6.00 1.27 -16.13
C THR A 46 -6.40 -0.18 -16.37
N LEU A 47 -5.76 -1.10 -15.65
CA LEU A 47 -6.01 -2.53 -15.69
C LEU A 47 -6.63 -2.99 -14.37
N ARG A 48 -7.45 -4.06 -14.45
CA ARG A 48 -8.10 -4.68 -13.29
C ARG A 48 -7.41 -6.00 -12.95
N ILE A 49 -7.07 -6.18 -11.67
CA ILE A 49 -6.56 -7.44 -11.13
C ILE A 49 -7.65 -8.05 -10.24
N PRO A 50 -8.24 -9.20 -10.59
CA PRO A 50 -9.21 -9.86 -9.72
C PRO A 50 -8.54 -10.35 -8.44
N VAL A 51 -9.22 -10.20 -7.31
CA VAL A 51 -8.78 -10.71 -6.00
C VAL A 51 -9.92 -11.43 -5.29
N SER A 52 -9.59 -12.45 -4.49
CA SER A 52 -10.56 -13.28 -3.74
C SER A 52 -10.29 -13.22 -2.23
N TRP A 53 -10.25 -11.99 -1.69
CA TRP A 53 -9.95 -11.76 -0.28
C TRP A 53 -11.19 -11.96 0.60
N LYS A 54 -10.99 -12.57 1.77
CA LYS A 54 -12.03 -12.88 2.76
C LYS A 54 -12.07 -11.85 3.88
#